data_AF-A0A0C1H3K7-F1
#
_entry.id   AF-A0A0C1H3K7-F1
#
_cell.length_a   1.000
_cell.length_b   1.000
_cell.length_c   1.000
_cell.angle_alpha   90.00
_cell.angle_beta   90.00
_cell.angle_gamma   90.00
#
_symmetry.space_group_name_H-M   'P 1'
#
loop_
_entity.id
_entity.type
_entity.pdbx_description
1 polymer ?
#
loop_
_entity_poly.entity_id
_entity_poly.type
_entity_poly.pdbx_seq_one_letter_code
_entity_poly.pdbx_strand_id
1 'polypeptide(L)'
;MRLTCPKCSAQYEVPDDVIPESGRDVQCSNCEHTWFQPKHPEPQTDQAEPVKTDDDTPPPTDEPEQPAETPNEPVEDTKEPEKAEADTGNVDPAVASILQEEAAREAELRAQEGTTSLESQPDLALDQPPEKKVEPKRPAATATASDAGQKDALPDVETINTGLKSDDSADETAEAPRKSGGFLRGFALILIIGVVLLLVYSNATQISEAVPQADPVLKSYVSFVDQARLWLEAQTGGAAQN
;
A
#
# COMPACT_ATOMS: atom_id res chain seq x y z
N MET A 1 -23.77 2.53 18.68
CA MET A 1 -22.80 3.62 18.98
C MET A 1 -22.28 4.33 17.72
N ARG A 2 -21.77 5.57 17.86
CA ARG A 2 -21.11 6.34 16.77
C ARG A 2 -19.62 6.47 17.02
N LEU A 3 -18.82 6.26 15.99
CA LEU A 3 -17.36 6.33 16.01
C LEU A 3 -16.87 7.42 15.08
N THR A 4 -15.88 8.19 15.52
CA THR A 4 -15.27 9.27 14.73
C THR A 4 -13.79 9.01 14.56
N CYS A 5 -13.32 8.98 13.31
CA CYS A 5 -11.90 8.78 13.03
C CYS A 5 -11.08 10.03 13.43
N PRO A 6 -10.02 9.90 14.26
CA PRO A 6 -9.23 11.05 14.72
C PRO A 6 -8.36 11.67 13.61
N LYS A 7 -8.09 10.94 12.51
CA LYS A 7 -7.22 11.43 11.41
C LYS A 7 -7.98 12.21 10.34
N CYS A 8 -9.23 11.84 10.03
CA CYS A 8 -9.96 12.41 8.89
C CYS A 8 -11.42 12.79 9.20
N SER A 9 -11.83 12.76 10.48
CA SER A 9 -13.16 13.14 10.97
C SER A 9 -14.38 12.44 10.33
N ALA A 10 -14.14 11.37 9.57
CA ALA A 10 -15.19 10.47 9.09
C ALA A 10 -15.95 9.82 10.26
N GLN A 11 -17.27 9.69 10.13
CA GLN A 11 -18.16 9.14 11.15
C GLN A 11 -18.76 7.80 10.69
N TYR A 12 -18.79 6.84 11.59
CA TYR A 12 -19.31 5.48 11.36
C TYR A 12 -20.33 5.13 12.44
N GLU A 13 -21.42 4.49 12.05
CA GLU A 13 -22.43 3.96 12.96
C GLU A 13 -22.24 2.45 13.08
N VAL A 14 -21.94 1.98 14.29
CA VAL A 14 -21.60 0.58 14.57
C VAL A 14 -22.48 0.09 15.71
N PRO A 15 -23.07 -1.12 15.61
CA PRO A 15 -23.80 -1.73 16.72
C PRO A 15 -22.89 -1.99 17.92
N ASP A 16 -23.41 -1.80 19.13
CA ASP A 16 -22.66 -1.96 20.38
C ASP A 16 -22.16 -3.40 20.62
N ASP A 17 -22.79 -4.41 19.98
CA ASP A 17 -22.38 -5.82 20.06
C ASP A 17 -21.06 -6.13 19.36
N VAL A 18 -20.59 -5.25 18.47
CA VAL A 18 -19.37 -5.46 17.67
C VAL A 18 -18.10 -5.08 18.44
N ILE A 19 -18.24 -4.24 19.48
CA ILE A 19 -17.13 -3.83 20.36
C ILE A 19 -17.24 -4.61 21.69
N PRO A 20 -16.39 -5.63 21.92
CA PRO A 20 -16.43 -6.42 23.15
C PRO A 20 -16.01 -5.59 24.38
N GLU A 21 -16.31 -6.09 25.58
CA GLU A 21 -15.94 -5.45 26.87
C GLU A 21 -14.44 -5.14 26.97
N SER A 22 -13.60 -5.97 26.37
CA SER A 22 -12.14 -5.75 26.32
C SER A 22 -11.70 -4.59 25.43
N GLY A 23 -12.62 -3.97 24.68
CA GLY A 23 -12.33 -3.07 23.56
C GLY A 23 -11.81 -3.82 22.33
N ARG A 24 -11.69 -3.10 21.21
CA ARG A 24 -11.21 -3.62 19.92
C ARG A 24 -10.53 -2.52 19.11
N ASP A 25 -9.51 -2.91 18.33
CA ASP A 25 -8.93 -2.04 17.29
C ASP A 25 -9.87 -1.91 16.10
N VAL A 26 -10.16 -0.66 15.72
CA VAL A 26 -11.02 -0.32 14.58
C VAL A 26 -10.22 0.45 13.54
N GLN A 27 -10.47 0.17 12.26
CA GLN A 27 -9.77 0.81 11.13
C GLN A 27 -10.72 1.71 10.35
N CYS A 28 -10.28 2.91 10.04
CA CYS A 28 -11.01 3.84 9.18
C CYS A 28 -10.99 3.38 7.73
N SER A 29 -12.14 3.22 7.08
CA SER A 29 -12.19 2.87 5.65
C SER A 29 -11.81 4.03 4.72
N ASN A 30 -11.80 5.28 5.22
CA ASN A 30 -11.51 6.46 4.42
C ASN A 30 -10.02 6.85 4.40
N CYS A 31 -9.29 6.61 5.50
CA CYS A 31 -7.89 7.05 5.63
C CYS A 31 -6.95 5.99 6.23
N GLU A 32 -7.46 4.77 6.39
CA GLU A 32 -6.79 3.54 6.84
C GLU A 32 -6.14 3.62 8.22
N HIS A 33 -6.44 4.67 8.99
CA HIS A 33 -5.95 4.83 10.35
C HIS A 33 -6.66 3.86 11.29
N THR A 34 -5.86 3.12 12.05
CA THR A 34 -6.33 2.19 13.09
C THR A 34 -6.19 2.84 14.46
N TRP A 35 -7.25 2.78 15.26
CA TRP A 35 -7.24 3.21 16.65
C TRP A 35 -7.99 2.23 17.55
N PHE A 36 -7.67 2.23 18.83
CA PHE A 36 -8.33 1.39 19.82
C PHE A 36 -9.64 2.02 20.28
N GLN A 37 -10.73 1.27 20.24
CA GLN A 37 -12.04 1.70 20.72
C GLN A 37 -12.45 0.89 21.96
N PRO A 38 -12.53 1.51 23.16
CA PRO A 38 -13.15 0.88 24.32
C PRO A 38 -14.67 0.77 24.13
N LYS A 39 -15.29 -0.21 24.80
CA LYS A 39 -16.76 -0.30 24.85
C LYS A 39 -17.32 0.97 25.48
N HIS A 40 -18.38 1.51 24.89
CA HIS A 40 -19.07 2.66 25.48
C HIS A 40 -19.72 2.22 26.79
N PRO A 41 -19.48 2.90 27.92
CA PRO A 41 -20.20 2.60 29.15
C PRO A 41 -21.68 2.81 28.89
N GLU A 42 -22.48 1.77 29.12
CA GLU A 42 -23.93 1.92 29.11
C GLU A 42 -24.30 3.02 30.12
N PRO A 43 -25.24 3.92 29.81
CA PRO A 43 -25.71 4.88 30.78
C PRO A 43 -26.43 4.12 31.90
N GLN A 44 -25.67 3.76 32.93
CA GLN A 44 -26.20 3.31 34.21
C GLN A 44 -26.96 4.50 34.78
N THR A 45 -28.29 4.40 34.77
CA THR A 45 -29.17 5.27 35.56
C THR A 45 -28.99 4.84 37.02
N ASP A 46 -27.85 5.16 37.61
CA ASP A 46 -27.62 5.04 39.04
C ASP A 46 -27.68 6.43 39.65
N GLN A 47 -28.80 6.67 40.32
CA GLN A 47 -28.97 7.73 41.29
C GLN A 47 -27.89 7.56 42.37
N ALA A 48 -26.89 8.44 42.37
CA ALA A 48 -26.04 8.69 43.52
C ALA A 48 -25.95 10.19 43.76
N GLU A 49 -26.28 10.55 45.00
CA GLU A 49 -26.51 11.89 45.53
C GLU A 49 -25.32 12.86 45.33
N PRO A 50 -25.58 14.17 45.18
CA PRO A 50 -24.53 15.18 45.09
C PRO A 50 -23.91 15.41 46.47
N VAL A 51 -22.71 14.90 46.71
CA VAL A 51 -21.88 15.37 47.83
C VAL A 51 -21.24 16.68 47.42
N LYS A 52 -21.76 17.75 48.04
CA LYS A 52 -21.14 19.07 48.08
C LYS A 52 -19.78 18.99 48.77
N THR A 53 -18.76 19.53 48.12
CA THR A 53 -17.64 20.18 48.80
C THR A 53 -17.29 21.45 48.03
N ASP A 54 -17.72 22.57 48.60
CA ASP A 54 -17.18 23.92 48.35
C ASP A 54 -15.68 23.96 48.73
N ASP A 55 -14.85 24.55 47.85
CA ASP A 55 -13.87 25.65 48.10
C ASP A 55 -13.00 25.80 46.82
N ASP A 56 -13.25 26.79 45.95
CA ASP A 56 -12.56 28.12 45.90
C ASP A 56 -11.10 28.00 45.36
N THR A 57 -10.76 28.22 44.07
CA THR A 57 -10.55 29.52 43.34
C THR A 57 -9.33 29.35 42.39
N PRO A 58 -9.10 30.09 41.26
CA PRO A 58 -9.94 30.58 40.13
C PRO A 58 -9.36 30.10 38.73
N PRO A 59 -9.82 30.57 37.55
CA PRO A 59 -9.61 29.89 36.26
C PRO A 59 -8.27 30.21 35.56
N PRO A 60 -7.73 29.34 34.68
CA PRO A 60 -6.75 29.76 33.69
C PRO A 60 -7.42 30.56 32.57
N THR A 61 -6.89 31.76 32.36
CA THR A 61 -7.20 32.73 31.31
C THR A 61 -7.02 32.14 29.91
N ASP A 62 -8.06 32.31 29.09
CA ASP A 62 -7.98 32.34 27.62
C ASP A 62 -7.17 33.56 27.18
N GLU A 63 -6.07 33.35 26.46
CA GLU A 63 -5.43 34.38 25.64
C GLU A 63 -4.83 33.72 24.37
N PRO A 64 -5.38 34.00 23.18
CA PRO A 64 -4.76 33.60 21.92
C PRO A 64 -3.80 34.69 21.44
N GLU A 65 -2.49 34.44 21.55
CA GLU A 65 -1.47 35.25 20.88
C GLU A 65 -1.26 34.78 19.43
N GLN A 66 -1.76 35.60 18.51
CA GLN A 66 -1.37 35.64 17.11
C GLN A 66 -0.10 36.49 17.00
N PRO A 67 0.92 36.03 16.25
CA PRO A 67 1.61 36.99 15.38
C PRO A 67 1.53 36.56 13.91
N ALA A 68 1.08 37.51 13.08
CA ALA A 68 1.29 37.52 11.65
C ALA A 68 2.67 38.11 11.36
N GLU A 69 3.53 37.40 10.64
CA GLU A 69 4.63 38.00 9.86
C GLU A 69 4.90 37.17 8.59
N THR A 70 4.52 37.73 7.44
CA THR A 70 5.15 37.47 6.14
C THR A 70 6.45 38.26 6.06
N PRO A 71 7.56 37.68 5.58
CA PRO A 71 8.18 38.26 4.37
C PRO A 71 8.65 37.28 3.28
N ASN A 72 8.40 37.72 2.03
CA ASN A 72 9.02 37.46 0.72
C ASN A 72 10.17 36.45 0.54
N GLU A 73 10.04 35.71 -0.58
CA GLU A 73 11.08 34.98 -1.33
C GLU A 73 12.33 35.82 -1.65
N PRO A 74 13.45 35.13 -1.91
CA PRO A 74 13.99 35.19 -3.28
C PRO A 74 14.19 33.79 -3.90
N VAL A 75 13.78 33.69 -5.16
CA VAL A 75 14.09 32.61 -6.10
C VAL A 75 15.59 32.61 -6.38
N GLU A 76 16.28 31.51 -6.08
CA GLU A 76 17.63 31.25 -6.58
C GLU A 76 17.57 30.19 -7.68
N ASP A 77 17.88 30.68 -8.88
CA ASP A 77 18.05 29.99 -10.15
C ASP A 77 19.13 28.90 -10.01
N THR A 78 18.72 27.63 -9.89
CA THR A 78 19.63 26.48 -10.04
C THR A 78 19.27 25.72 -11.29
N LYS A 79 20.10 25.98 -12.30
CA LYS A 79 20.19 25.32 -13.60
C LYS A 79 20.02 23.79 -13.51
N GLU A 80 18.92 23.34 -14.11
CA GLU A 80 18.54 21.96 -14.37
C GLU A 80 19.61 21.21 -15.18
N PRO A 81 20.06 20.01 -14.76
CA PRO A 81 20.83 19.15 -15.63
C PRO A 81 19.89 18.54 -16.67
N GLU A 82 20.27 18.79 -17.92
CA GLU A 82 19.67 18.29 -19.15
C GLU A 82 19.32 16.79 -19.06
N LYS A 83 18.04 16.52 -19.29
CA LYS A 83 17.40 15.22 -19.42
C LYS A 83 18.06 14.43 -20.56
N ALA A 84 18.99 13.54 -20.22
CA ALA A 84 19.43 12.50 -21.14
C ALA A 84 18.24 11.61 -21.50
N GLU A 85 17.99 11.51 -22.80
CA GLU A 85 16.94 10.74 -23.42
C GLU A 85 17.09 9.26 -23.03
N ALA A 86 16.08 8.69 -22.37
CA ALA A 86 16.06 7.27 -22.07
C ALA A 86 15.80 6.49 -23.37
N ASP A 87 16.87 5.97 -23.94
CA ASP A 87 16.87 4.99 -25.02
C ASP A 87 16.03 3.76 -24.61
N THR A 88 14.80 3.67 -25.11
CA THR A 88 13.92 2.51 -24.94
C THR A 88 14.28 1.44 -25.98
N GLY A 89 15.54 0.97 -26.01
CA GLY A 89 15.94 0.16 -27.15
C GLY A 89 17.31 -0.51 -27.16
N ASN A 90 17.95 -0.82 -26.02
CA ASN A 90 18.96 -1.89 -26.00
C ASN A 90 19.28 -2.28 -24.55
N VAL A 91 18.89 -3.49 -24.13
CA VAL A 91 19.55 -4.08 -22.94
C VAL A 91 20.98 -4.37 -23.38
N ASP A 92 21.97 -3.78 -22.69
CA ASP A 92 23.39 -4.00 -22.98
C ASP A 92 23.66 -5.49 -23.20
N PRO A 93 24.40 -5.89 -24.24
CA PRO A 93 24.60 -7.31 -24.57
C PRO A 93 25.19 -8.13 -23.42
N ALA A 94 25.98 -7.52 -22.53
CA ALA A 94 26.51 -8.18 -21.33
C ALA A 94 25.41 -8.42 -20.27
N VAL A 95 24.42 -7.53 -20.18
CA VAL A 95 23.26 -7.71 -19.30
C VAL A 95 22.31 -8.76 -19.89
N ALA A 96 22.10 -8.75 -21.20
CA ALA A 96 21.30 -9.76 -21.89
C ALA A 96 21.85 -11.18 -21.70
N SER A 97 23.17 -11.36 -21.74
CA SER A 97 23.78 -12.68 -21.48
C SER A 97 23.58 -13.15 -20.03
N ILE A 98 23.64 -12.24 -19.06
CA ILE A 98 23.35 -12.56 -17.65
C ILE A 98 21.88 -12.96 -17.49
N LEU A 99 20.94 -12.22 -18.10
CA LEU A 99 19.50 -12.56 -18.02
C LEU A 99 19.19 -13.90 -18.66
N GLN A 100 19.85 -14.24 -19.77
CA GLN A 100 19.69 -15.54 -20.43
C GLN A 100 20.25 -16.68 -19.58
N GLU A 101 21.40 -16.50 -18.94
CA GLU A 101 22.00 -17.49 -18.04
C GLU A 101 21.13 -17.74 -16.80
N GLU A 102 20.61 -16.67 -16.18
CA GLU A 102 19.70 -16.79 -15.04
C GLU A 102 18.36 -17.43 -15.45
N ALA A 103 17.81 -17.08 -16.62
CA ALA A 103 16.60 -17.71 -17.14
C ALA A 103 16.80 -19.23 -17.39
N ALA A 104 17.95 -19.62 -17.93
CA ALA A 104 18.29 -21.03 -18.14
C ALA A 104 18.43 -21.78 -16.80
N ARG A 105 19.10 -21.17 -15.82
CA ARG A 105 19.26 -21.73 -14.48
C ARG A 105 17.92 -21.91 -13.77
N GLU A 106 17.03 -20.92 -13.85
CA GLU A 106 15.69 -21.02 -13.27
C GLU A 106 14.83 -22.10 -13.97
N ALA A 107 14.94 -22.23 -15.29
CA ALA A 107 14.23 -23.28 -16.05
C ALA A 107 14.69 -24.69 -15.64
N GLU A 108 16.00 -24.90 -15.46
CA GLU A 108 16.57 -26.16 -14.97
C GLU A 108 16.07 -26.50 -13.55
N LEU A 109 16.02 -25.50 -12.66
CA LEU A 109 15.49 -25.68 -11.31
C LEU A 109 14.00 -26.05 -11.34
N ARG A 110 13.18 -25.34 -12.14
CA ARG A 110 11.76 -25.71 -12.34
C ARG A 110 11.58 -27.10 -12.93
N ALA A 111 12.46 -27.55 -13.82
CA ALA A 111 12.36 -28.90 -14.39
C ALA A 111 12.65 -29.98 -13.32
N GLN A 112 13.62 -29.73 -12.44
CA GLN A 112 13.94 -30.60 -11.30
C GLN A 112 12.81 -30.62 -10.25
N GLU A 113 12.21 -29.47 -9.96
CA GLU A 113 11.02 -29.38 -9.10
C GLU A 113 9.77 -30.00 -9.75
N GLY A 114 9.59 -29.82 -11.06
CA GLY A 114 8.49 -30.39 -11.83
C GLY A 114 8.53 -31.90 -11.94
N THR A 115 9.72 -32.51 -11.82
CA THR A 115 9.89 -33.97 -11.69
C THR A 115 9.77 -34.46 -10.25
N THR A 116 9.99 -33.58 -9.26
CA THR A 116 9.77 -33.85 -7.84
C THR A 116 8.32 -33.54 -7.47
N SER A 117 7.42 -34.42 -7.91
CA SER A 117 6.06 -34.59 -7.37
C SER A 117 5.26 -33.30 -7.15
N LEU A 118 4.99 -32.53 -8.21
CA LEU A 118 3.70 -31.84 -8.25
C LEU A 118 2.62 -32.92 -8.29
N GLU A 119 1.95 -33.15 -7.17
CA GLU A 119 0.67 -33.85 -7.13
C GLU A 119 -0.31 -33.05 -7.99
N SER A 120 -0.31 -33.31 -9.30
CA SER A 120 -1.33 -32.82 -10.23
C SER A 120 -2.62 -33.50 -9.80
N GLN A 121 -3.36 -32.87 -8.90
CA GLN A 121 -4.62 -33.34 -8.37
C GLN A 121 -5.57 -33.57 -9.56
N PRO A 122 -5.77 -34.82 -10.04
CA PRO A 122 -6.53 -35.07 -11.23
C PRO A 122 -7.93 -35.48 -10.80
N ASP A 123 -8.63 -34.60 -10.08
CA ASP A 123 -10.02 -34.89 -9.68
C ASP A 123 -10.80 -33.62 -9.33
N LEU A 124 -10.91 -32.69 -10.30
CA LEU A 124 -12.11 -31.88 -10.41
C LEU A 124 -12.92 -32.44 -11.57
N ALA A 125 -13.60 -33.55 -11.29
CA ALA A 125 -14.52 -34.23 -12.19
C ALA A 125 -15.70 -33.31 -12.55
N LEU A 126 -15.49 -32.44 -13.54
CA LEU A 126 -16.59 -31.88 -14.32
C LEU A 126 -16.95 -32.93 -15.36
N ASP A 127 -18.01 -33.69 -15.09
CA ASP A 127 -18.64 -34.58 -16.07
C ASP A 127 -18.84 -33.80 -17.37
N GLN A 128 -18.12 -34.21 -18.43
CA GLN A 128 -18.39 -33.72 -19.78
C GLN A 128 -19.71 -34.37 -20.24
N PRO A 129 -20.78 -33.61 -20.48
CA PRO A 129 -22.01 -34.18 -20.98
C PRO A 129 -21.76 -34.83 -22.35
N PRO A 130 -22.39 -35.98 -22.65
CA PRO A 130 -22.04 -36.78 -23.81
C PRO A 130 -22.25 -36.00 -25.11
N GLU A 131 -21.17 -35.88 -25.90
CA GLU A 131 -21.22 -35.30 -27.23
C GLU A 131 -22.19 -36.08 -28.11
N LYS A 132 -23.29 -35.43 -28.47
CA LYS A 132 -24.27 -35.96 -29.41
C LYS A 132 -23.60 -35.99 -30.78
N LYS A 133 -23.19 -37.18 -31.26
CA LYS A 133 -22.79 -37.41 -32.66
C LYS A 133 -23.91 -36.94 -33.59
N VAL A 134 -23.72 -35.77 -34.19
CA VAL A 134 -24.52 -35.33 -35.34
C VAL A 134 -23.73 -35.71 -36.59
N GLU A 135 -24.21 -36.72 -37.30
CA GLU A 135 -23.71 -37.05 -38.63
C GLU A 135 -24.01 -35.88 -39.59
N PRO A 136 -23.02 -35.33 -40.31
CA PRO A 136 -23.27 -34.28 -41.28
C PRO A 136 -23.84 -34.91 -42.54
N LYS A 137 -25.17 -34.92 -42.67
CA LYS A 137 -25.84 -35.12 -43.96
C LYS A 137 -25.57 -33.88 -44.80
N ARG A 138 -24.69 -34.01 -45.79
CA ARG A 138 -24.36 -32.95 -46.76
C ARG A 138 -25.38 -33.00 -47.91
N PRO A 139 -26.29 -32.02 -48.07
CA PRO A 139 -26.86 -31.71 -49.37
C PRO A 139 -26.02 -30.64 -50.08
N ALA A 140 -25.97 -30.78 -51.40
CA ALA A 140 -25.14 -30.05 -52.33
C ALA A 140 -25.41 -28.53 -52.35
N ALA A 141 -24.38 -27.80 -52.76
CA ALA A 141 -24.39 -26.37 -52.98
C ALA A 141 -25.47 -25.95 -53.98
N THR A 142 -26.36 -25.07 -53.54
CA THR A 142 -27.13 -24.17 -54.41
C THR A 142 -27.02 -22.77 -53.84
N ALA A 143 -26.66 -21.85 -54.73
CA ALA A 143 -26.43 -20.43 -54.49
C ALA A 143 -27.53 -19.77 -53.65
N THR A 144 -27.16 -19.28 -52.47
CA THR A 144 -27.79 -18.17 -51.72
C THR A 144 -26.95 -17.95 -50.44
N ALA A 145 -25.70 -17.50 -50.61
CA ALA A 145 -24.80 -17.13 -49.52
C ALA A 145 -24.42 -15.64 -49.59
N SER A 146 -25.42 -14.80 -49.79
CA SER A 146 -25.29 -13.35 -49.62
C SER A 146 -26.63 -12.83 -49.11
N ASP A 147 -26.97 -13.15 -47.86
CA ASP A 147 -27.90 -12.40 -46.99
C ASP A 147 -28.20 -13.20 -45.70
N ALA A 148 -27.19 -13.59 -44.92
CA ALA A 148 -27.39 -14.19 -43.59
C ALA A 148 -26.14 -14.12 -42.69
N GLY A 149 -25.27 -13.13 -42.90
CA GLY A 149 -24.06 -12.91 -42.09
C GLY A 149 -24.20 -11.81 -41.04
N GLN A 150 -25.43 -11.46 -40.67
CA GLN A 150 -25.73 -10.39 -39.71
C GLN A 150 -26.56 -11.01 -38.59
N LYS A 151 -25.90 -11.29 -37.45
CA LYS A 151 -26.41 -11.45 -36.06
C LYS A 151 -25.51 -12.47 -35.34
N ASP A 152 -25.04 -12.07 -34.16
CA ASP A 152 -24.27 -12.85 -33.17
C ASP A 152 -22.73 -12.85 -33.29
N ALA A 153 -22.16 -11.67 -33.57
CA ALA A 153 -20.85 -11.31 -33.01
C ALA A 153 -21.07 -10.10 -32.10
N LEU A 154 -20.83 -10.28 -30.81
CA LEU A 154 -20.83 -9.19 -29.83
C LEU A 154 -19.97 -8.02 -30.37
N PRO A 155 -20.39 -6.76 -30.17
CA PRO A 155 -19.60 -5.62 -30.62
C PRO A 155 -18.19 -5.72 -30.03
N ASP A 156 -17.19 -5.55 -30.89
CA ASP A 156 -15.79 -5.67 -30.51
C ASP A 156 -15.44 -4.59 -29.47
N VAL A 157 -14.75 -5.00 -28.41
CA VAL A 157 -14.47 -4.18 -27.23
C VAL A 157 -13.56 -2.98 -27.55
N GLU A 158 -12.91 -2.99 -28.71
CA GLU A 158 -12.14 -1.86 -29.22
C GLU A 158 -13.01 -0.68 -29.66
N THR A 159 -14.24 -0.93 -30.15
CA THR A 159 -15.15 0.16 -30.58
C THR A 159 -15.75 0.88 -29.36
N ILE A 160 -15.94 0.16 -28.25
CA ILE A 160 -16.47 0.74 -27.01
C ILE A 160 -15.41 1.60 -26.30
N ASN A 161 -14.13 1.22 -26.33
CA ASN A 161 -13.06 2.00 -25.70
C ASN A 161 -12.59 3.20 -26.52
N THR A 162 -12.72 3.14 -27.86
CA THR A 162 -12.39 4.29 -28.73
C THR A 162 -13.47 5.38 -28.67
N GLY A 163 -14.75 5.02 -28.46
CA GLY A 163 -15.84 6.00 -28.30
C GLY A 163 -15.82 6.80 -27.00
N LEU A 164 -15.02 6.40 -26.00
CA LEU A 164 -14.92 7.08 -24.70
C LEU A 164 -13.72 8.04 -24.60
N LYS A 165 -12.86 8.13 -25.62
CA LYS A 165 -11.59 8.90 -25.55
C LYS A 165 -11.40 9.94 -26.65
N SER A 166 -12.42 10.26 -27.44
CA SER A 166 -12.28 11.17 -28.58
C SER A 166 -13.36 12.26 -28.65
N ASP A 167 -13.79 12.75 -27.50
CA ASP A 167 -14.49 14.05 -27.37
C ASP A 167 -13.86 14.83 -26.20
N ASP A 168 -12.56 15.11 -26.32
CA ASP A 168 -11.90 16.22 -25.62
C ASP A 168 -10.60 16.54 -26.38
N SER A 169 -10.70 17.43 -27.35
CA SER A 169 -9.54 18.09 -27.95
C SER A 169 -9.99 19.46 -28.40
N ALA A 170 -9.96 20.39 -27.45
CA ALA A 170 -9.88 21.82 -27.72
C ALA A 170 -8.79 22.42 -26.81
N ASP A 171 -7.60 22.53 -27.40
CA ASP A 171 -6.56 23.54 -27.13
C ASP A 171 -5.72 23.51 -25.84
N GLU A 172 -4.48 23.97 -26.01
CA GLU A 172 -3.41 24.27 -25.04
C GLU A 172 -2.71 23.15 -24.23
N THR A 173 -1.50 22.83 -24.68
CA THR A 173 -0.28 22.48 -23.90
C THR A 173 -0.50 21.80 -22.54
N ALA A 174 -0.71 20.48 -22.54
CA ALA A 174 -0.79 19.70 -21.31
C ALA A 174 0.15 18.48 -21.35
N GLU A 175 1.15 18.53 -20.47
CA GLU A 175 2.05 17.46 -20.11
C GLU A 175 1.27 16.21 -19.63
N ALA A 176 1.58 15.03 -20.18
CA ALA A 176 0.86 13.81 -19.83
C ALA A 176 1.04 13.44 -18.34
N PRO A 177 -0.03 13.15 -17.57
CA PRO A 177 0.11 12.71 -16.19
C PRO A 177 0.68 11.28 -16.19
N ARG A 178 2.00 11.18 -15.97
CA ARG A 178 2.66 9.91 -15.66
C ARG A 178 2.01 9.38 -14.38
N LYS A 179 1.21 8.32 -14.49
CA LYS A 179 0.67 7.59 -13.33
C LYS A 179 1.85 6.95 -12.59
N SER A 180 2.44 7.70 -11.66
CA SER A 180 3.60 7.27 -10.91
C SER A 180 3.20 6.17 -9.94
N GLY A 181 3.88 5.04 -10.00
CA GLY A 181 3.74 3.95 -9.04
C GLY A 181 3.97 4.45 -7.62
N GLY A 182 2.89 4.60 -6.85
CA GLY A 182 2.95 5.05 -5.46
C GLY A 182 3.72 4.11 -4.54
N PHE A 183 3.85 2.84 -4.93
CA PHE A 183 4.57 1.82 -4.16
C PHE A 183 6.07 2.11 -4.06
N LEU A 184 6.74 2.46 -5.16
CA LEU A 184 8.19 2.78 -5.13
C LEU A 184 8.47 4.06 -4.33
N ARG A 185 7.56 5.05 -4.38
CA ARG A 185 7.68 6.27 -3.58
C ARG A 185 7.53 5.99 -2.08
N GLY A 186 6.58 5.13 -1.70
CA GLY A 186 6.42 4.69 -0.31
C GLY A 186 7.63 3.90 0.19
N PHE A 187 8.12 2.94 -0.61
CA PHE A 187 9.31 2.16 -0.28
C PHE A 187 10.56 3.03 -0.16
N ALA A 188 10.78 3.98 -1.08
CA ALA A 188 11.89 4.93 -1.00
C ALA A 188 11.81 5.79 0.28
N LEU A 189 10.61 6.24 0.66
CA LEU A 189 10.40 7.00 1.90
C LEU A 189 10.78 6.16 3.13
N ILE A 190 10.35 4.89 3.19
CA ILE A 190 10.72 3.98 4.29
C ILE A 190 12.23 3.76 4.35
N LEU A 191 12.89 3.55 3.21
CA LEU A 191 14.36 3.42 3.17
C LEU A 191 15.05 4.68 3.66
N ILE A 192 14.58 5.86 3.25
CA ILE A 192 15.11 7.14 3.72
C ILE A 192 14.95 7.26 5.24
N ILE A 193 13.77 6.95 5.79
CA ILE A 193 13.55 6.93 7.24
C ILE A 193 14.52 5.95 7.92
N GLY A 194 14.69 4.76 7.37
CA GLY A 194 15.61 3.76 7.90
C GLY A 194 17.06 4.27 7.95
N VAL A 195 17.52 4.94 6.88
CA VAL A 195 18.84 5.57 6.84
C VAL A 195 18.96 6.69 7.86
N VAL A 196 17.93 7.53 8.02
CA VAL A 196 17.90 8.59 9.04
C VAL A 196 17.99 8.00 10.45
N LEU A 197 17.20 6.98 10.75
CA LEU A 197 17.23 6.28 12.05
C LEU A 197 18.59 5.63 12.32
N LEU A 198 19.23 5.10 11.27
CA LEU A 198 20.59 4.55 11.37
C LEU A 198 21.61 5.66 11.64
N LEU A 199 21.51 6.82 10.98
CA LEU A 199 22.36 7.98 11.26
C LEU A 199 22.17 8.52 12.68
N VAL A 200 20.94 8.54 13.18
CA VAL A 200 20.62 8.91 14.57
C VAL A 200 21.26 7.92 15.55
N TYR A 201 21.18 6.61 15.28
CA TYR A 201 21.82 5.59 16.10
C TYR A 201 23.35 5.72 16.08
N SER A 202 23.97 5.85 14.90
CA SER A 202 25.43 5.93 14.77
C SER A 202 26.02 7.20 15.38
N ASN A 203 25.23 8.29 15.42
CA ASN A 203 25.65 9.58 15.97
C ASN A 203 25.00 9.90 17.32
N ALA A 204 24.43 8.92 18.01
CA ALA A 204 23.67 9.15 19.25
C ALA A 204 24.46 9.97 20.28
N THR A 205 25.76 9.69 20.45
CA THR A 205 26.64 10.43 21.38
C THR A 205 26.81 11.90 20.98
N GLN A 206 27.00 12.21 19.70
CA GLN A 206 27.13 13.60 19.24
C GLN A 206 25.80 14.37 19.40
N ILE A 207 24.66 13.68 19.21
CA ILE A 207 23.34 14.30 19.34
C ILE A 207 23.03 14.58 20.82
N SER A 208 23.42 13.70 21.76
CA SER A 208 23.27 13.95 23.20
C SER A 208 24.07 15.15 23.70
N GLU A 209 25.26 15.41 23.14
CA GLU A 209 26.08 16.56 23.51
C GLU A 209 25.48 17.88 23.01
N ALA A 210 24.93 17.88 21.78
CA ALA A 210 24.30 19.05 21.20
C ALA A 210 22.91 19.35 21.78
N VAL A 211 22.15 18.31 22.15
CA VAL A 211 20.76 18.42 22.61
C VAL A 211 20.55 17.55 23.86
N PRO A 212 20.90 18.04 25.06
CA PRO A 212 20.82 17.26 26.31
C PRO A 212 19.40 16.82 26.68
N GLN A 213 18.38 17.52 26.17
CA GLN A 213 16.97 17.17 26.37
C GLN A 213 16.54 15.91 25.60
N ALA A 214 17.27 15.52 24.54
CA ALA A 214 16.97 14.32 23.76
C ALA A 214 17.56 13.04 24.37
N ASP A 215 18.48 13.16 25.34
CA ASP A 215 19.16 12.06 26.03
C ASP A 215 18.25 10.89 26.44
N PRO A 216 17.14 11.10 27.18
CA PRO A 216 16.34 9.98 27.66
C PRO A 216 15.67 9.21 26.52
N VAL A 217 15.30 9.90 25.43
CA VAL A 217 14.68 9.27 24.24
C VAL A 217 15.73 8.57 23.38
N LEU A 218 16.91 9.16 23.23
CA LEU A 218 18.01 8.52 22.50
C LEU A 218 18.50 7.26 23.21
N LYS A 219 18.64 7.29 24.54
CA LYS A 219 19.07 6.14 25.34
C LYS A 219 18.08 4.96 25.22
N SER A 220 16.78 5.23 25.25
CA SER A 220 15.78 4.16 25.09
C SER A 220 15.84 3.56 23.68
N TYR A 221 15.93 4.39 22.64
CA TYR A 221 16.07 3.95 21.26
C TYR A 221 17.35 3.11 21.04
N VAL A 222 18.51 3.59 21.48
CA VAL A 222 19.79 2.86 21.36
C VAL A 222 19.72 1.52 22.08
N SER A 223 19.15 1.49 23.29
CA SER A 223 19.01 0.23 24.05
C SER A 223 18.15 -0.81 23.33
N PHE A 224 17.08 -0.38 22.65
CA PHE A 224 16.22 -1.25 21.88
C PHE A 224 16.94 -1.82 20.65
N VAL A 225 17.68 -0.97 19.92
CA VAL A 225 18.48 -1.41 18.76
C VAL A 225 19.58 -2.39 19.20
N ASP A 226 20.24 -2.13 20.33
CA ASP A 226 21.28 -3.02 20.88
C ASP A 226 20.69 -4.38 21.28
N GLN A 227 19.52 -4.40 21.92
CA GLN A 227 18.81 -5.65 22.24
C GLN A 227 18.44 -6.44 20.99
N ALA A 228 17.92 -5.77 19.95
CA ALA A 228 17.59 -6.40 18.69
C ALA A 228 18.84 -6.97 17.99
N ARG A 229 19.96 -6.24 18.04
CA ARG A 229 21.25 -6.68 17.49
C ARG A 229 21.76 -7.93 18.23
N LEU A 230 21.81 -7.88 19.56
CA LEU A 230 22.27 -9.02 20.37
C LEU A 230 21.37 -10.24 20.21
N TRP A 231 20.05 -10.04 20.06
CA TRP A 231 19.11 -11.11 19.74
C TRP A 231 19.41 -11.75 18.37
N LEU A 232 19.69 -10.94 17.35
CA LEU A 232 20.05 -11.43 16.01
C LEU A 232 21.40 -12.17 16.00
N GLU A 233 22.39 -11.66 16.75
CA GLU A 233 23.68 -12.31 16.95
C GLU A 233 23.52 -13.65 17.69
N ALA A 234 22.63 -13.73 18.68
CA ALA A 234 22.33 -14.99 19.38
C ALA A 234 21.65 -16.01 18.44
N GLN A 235 20.71 -15.56 17.59
CA GLN A 235 20.02 -16.41 16.63
C GLN A 235 20.97 -16.98 15.57
N THR A 236 21.89 -16.14 15.07
CA THR A 236 22.87 -16.55 14.04
C THR A 236 24.04 -17.34 14.63
N GLY A 237 24.51 -16.99 15.84
CA GLY A 237 25.56 -17.72 16.56
C GLY A 237 25.13 -19.06 17.15
N GLY A 238 23.83 -19.25 17.43
CA GLY A 238 23.27 -20.54 17.86
C GLY A 238 23.18 -21.58 16.74
N ALA A 239 23.04 -21.14 15.49
CA ALA A 239 23.01 -22.02 14.32
C ALA A 239 24.40 -22.57 13.94
N ALA A 240 25.48 -21.93 14.36
CA ALA A 240 26.85 -22.36 14.05
C ALA A 240 27.40 -23.45 15.01
N GLN A 241 26.62 -23.87 16.01
CA GLN A 241 27.04 -24.81 17.06
C GLN A 241 26.33 -26.19 17.03
N ASN A 242 25.53 -26.49 16.00
CA ASN A 242 24.96 -27.83 15.77
C ASN A 242 25.45 -28.43 14.45
#